data_AF-A0A453L129-F1
#
_entry.id   AF-A0A453L129-F1
#
_cell.length_a   1.000
_cell.length_b   1.000
_cell.length_c   1.000
_cell.angle_alpha   90.00
_cell.angle_beta   90.00
_cell.angle_gamma   90.00
#
_symmetry.space_group_name_H-M   'P 1'
#
loop_
_entity.id
_entity.type
_entity.pdbx_description
1 polymer ?
#
loop_
_entity_poly.entity_id
_entity_poly.type
_entity_poly.pdbx_seq_one_letter_code
_entity_poly.pdbx_strand_id
1 'polypeptide(L)'
;TDLVIYEMNVRAFTADESSGLDPAVRGSYLGFIDKIPHLLELGVNAVELLPVFEFDELEFKRYPNPRDHMVNTWGYSTINFFAPMTRYASAGGGPLAASRELKQMVKALHKAGIEVLTSSRYGNLL
;
A
#
# COMPACT_ATOMS: atom_id res chain seq x y z
N THR A 1 -0.94 26.03 -0.48
CA THR A 1 0.22 25.25 -0.92
C THR A 1 -0.25 24.39 -2.06
N ASP A 2 0.47 24.37 -3.18
CA ASP A 2 0.09 23.53 -4.30
C ASP A 2 0.57 22.10 -4.04
N LEU A 3 -0.29 21.11 -4.28
CA LEU A 3 0.05 19.69 -4.14
C LEU A 3 0.63 19.15 -5.45
N VAL A 4 1.77 18.50 -5.35
CA VAL A 4 2.38 17.67 -6.39
C VAL A 4 2.24 16.23 -5.90
N ILE A 5 1.18 15.58 -6.39
CA ILE A 5 0.70 14.28 -5.90
C ILE A 5 1.32 13.16 -6.73
N TYR A 6 1.80 12.11 -6.06
CA TYR A 6 2.25 10.87 -6.68
C TYR A 6 1.35 9.70 -6.29
N GLU A 7 0.58 9.17 -7.24
CA GLU A 7 -0.31 8.01 -7.03
C GLU A 7 0.49 6.70 -7.09
N MET A 8 0.29 5.82 -6.11
CA MET A 8 1.08 4.59 -5.99
C MET A 8 0.44 3.47 -5.17
N ASN A 9 0.85 2.23 -5.43
CA ASN A 9 0.50 1.07 -4.61
C ASN A 9 1.62 0.74 -3.61
N VAL A 10 1.28 0.54 -2.34
CA VAL A 10 2.23 0.26 -1.25
C VAL A 10 3.12 -0.94 -1.56
N ARG A 11 2.51 -2.05 -2.03
CA ARG A 11 3.25 -3.28 -2.33
C ARG A 11 4.09 -3.13 -3.60
N ALA A 12 3.47 -2.68 -4.68
CA ALA A 12 4.14 -2.60 -5.98
C ALA A 12 5.35 -1.66 -5.97
N PHE A 13 5.32 -0.60 -5.15
CA PHE A 13 6.41 0.38 -5.07
C PHE A 13 7.77 -0.23 -4.71
N THR A 14 7.78 -1.33 -3.95
CA THR A 14 9.02 -1.95 -3.46
C THR A 14 9.06 -3.47 -3.60
N ALA A 15 8.12 -4.07 -4.34
CA ALA A 15 8.04 -5.53 -4.49
C ALA A 15 9.19 -6.12 -5.33
N ASP A 16 9.67 -5.39 -6.33
CA ASP A 16 10.72 -5.87 -7.23
C ASP A 16 12.08 -6.01 -6.51
N GLU A 17 12.89 -6.95 -6.96
CA GLU A 17 14.24 -7.15 -6.41
C GLU A 17 15.14 -5.94 -6.64
N SER A 18 14.92 -5.20 -7.73
CA SER A 18 15.63 -3.96 -8.04
C SER A 18 15.38 -2.85 -7.03
N SER A 19 14.37 -2.99 -6.15
CA SER A 19 14.21 -2.10 -5.00
C SER A 19 15.42 -2.15 -4.07
N GLY A 20 16.20 -3.23 -4.08
CA GLY A 20 17.39 -3.39 -3.25
C GLY A 20 17.09 -3.55 -1.75
N LEU A 21 15.82 -3.77 -1.39
CA LEU A 21 15.41 -4.01 -0.01
C LEU A 21 15.53 -5.49 0.38
N ASP A 22 15.68 -5.74 1.68
CA ASP A 22 15.64 -7.10 2.23
C ASP A 22 14.31 -7.80 1.86
N PRO A 23 14.32 -9.08 1.45
CA PRO A 23 13.10 -9.82 1.13
C PRO A 23 12.01 -9.75 2.20
N ALA A 24 12.38 -9.63 3.48
CA ALA A 24 11.44 -9.57 4.59
C ALA A 24 10.62 -8.26 4.63
N VAL A 25 11.08 -7.18 4.00
CA VAL A 25 10.40 -5.88 4.02
C VAL A 25 9.95 -5.41 2.64
N ARG A 26 10.36 -6.06 1.55
CA ARG A 26 9.87 -5.75 0.19
C ARG A 26 8.35 -5.79 0.10
N GLY A 27 7.78 -4.76 -0.53
CA GLY A 27 6.33 -4.63 -0.72
C GLY A 27 5.52 -4.48 0.57
N SER A 28 6.16 -4.01 1.66
CA SER A 28 5.51 -3.77 2.94
C SER A 28 5.48 -2.28 3.31
N TYR A 29 4.70 -1.92 4.33
CA TYR A 29 4.70 -0.57 4.90
C TYR A 29 6.08 -0.13 5.40
N LEU A 30 6.89 -1.05 5.95
CA LEU A 30 8.25 -0.71 6.38
C LEU A 30 9.21 -0.55 5.20
N GLY A 31 9.12 -1.43 4.20
CA GLY A 31 9.93 -1.28 2.98
C GLY A 31 9.64 0.02 2.23
N PHE A 32 8.40 0.50 2.29
CA PHE A 32 8.03 1.81 1.76
C PHE A 32 8.87 2.94 2.38
N ILE A 33 9.08 2.93 3.71
CA ILE A 33 9.80 3.98 4.44
C ILE A 33 11.22 4.15 3.90
N ASP A 34 11.89 3.04 3.57
CA ASP A 34 13.26 3.05 3.04
C ASP A 34 13.37 3.74 1.66
N LYS A 35 12.25 3.96 0.98
CA LYS A 35 12.17 4.65 -0.31
C LYS A 35 11.64 6.08 -0.23
N ILE A 36 11.40 6.63 0.96
CA ILE A 36 11.11 8.07 1.12
C ILE A 36 12.18 8.98 0.48
N PRO A 37 13.50 8.70 0.57
CA PRO A 37 14.51 9.52 -0.11
C PRO A 37 14.29 9.65 -1.62
N HIS A 38 13.78 8.60 -2.27
CA HIS A 38 13.45 8.64 -3.69
C HIS A 38 12.29 9.60 -4.00
N LEU A 39 11.27 9.65 -3.14
CA LEU A 39 10.15 10.59 -3.28
C LEU A 39 10.61 12.04 -3.10
N LEU A 40 11.53 12.28 -2.16
CA LEU A 40 12.12 13.60 -1.95
C LEU A 40 12.97 14.04 -3.15
N GLU A 41 13.77 13.15 -3.72
CA GLU A 41 14.54 13.41 -4.94
C GLU A 41 13.64 13.71 -6.14
N LEU A 42 12.51 12.98 -6.25
CA LEU A 42 11.49 13.22 -7.27
C LEU A 42 10.80 14.59 -7.11
N GLY A 43 10.81 15.15 -5.91
CA GLY A 43 10.27 16.48 -5.62
C GLY A 43 8.76 16.52 -5.35
N VAL A 44 8.15 15.37 -5.04
CA VAL A 44 6.71 15.29 -4.71
C VAL A 44 6.47 15.68 -3.25
N ASN A 45 5.32 16.28 -2.96
CA ASN A 45 4.96 16.70 -1.60
C ASN A 45 3.72 15.98 -1.05
N ALA A 46 3.10 15.11 -1.85
CA ALA A 46 2.01 14.25 -1.41
C ALA A 46 2.08 12.89 -2.13
N VAL A 47 1.70 11.83 -1.43
CA VAL A 47 1.44 10.53 -2.04
C VAL A 47 -0.04 10.21 -1.95
N GLU A 48 -0.61 9.70 -3.04
CA GLU A 48 -1.94 9.10 -3.07
C GLU A 48 -1.80 7.59 -3.11
N LEU A 49 -2.15 6.94 -2.00
CA LEU A 49 -2.05 5.49 -1.88
C LEU A 49 -3.28 4.83 -2.51
N LEU A 50 -3.06 3.84 -3.36
CA LEU A 50 -4.07 2.82 -3.68
C LEU A 50 -4.57 2.16 -2.38
N PRO A 51 -5.77 1.55 -2.36
CA PRO A 51 -6.41 1.02 -1.16
C PRO A 51 -5.47 0.32 -0.17
N VAL A 52 -5.38 0.88 1.04
CA VAL A 52 -4.54 0.38 2.14
C VAL A 52 -5.32 -0.35 3.24
N PHE A 53 -6.64 -0.44 3.10
CA PHE A 53 -7.51 -1.22 3.98
C PHE A 53 -7.81 -2.59 3.37
N GLU A 54 -8.20 -3.56 4.21
CA GLU A 54 -8.43 -4.95 3.79
C GLU A 54 -9.35 -5.06 2.58
N PHE A 55 -8.88 -5.82 1.59
CA PHE A 55 -9.58 -6.11 0.35
C PHE A 55 -9.31 -7.54 -0.12
N ASP A 56 -10.15 -8.06 -1.02
CA ASP A 56 -10.00 -9.41 -1.55
C ASP A 56 -8.99 -9.46 -2.71
N GLU A 57 -7.74 -9.80 -2.40
CA GLU A 57 -6.69 -10.07 -3.41
C GLU A 57 -7.04 -11.28 -4.31
N LEU A 58 -7.92 -12.17 -3.85
CA LEU A 58 -8.27 -13.43 -4.51
C LEU A 58 -9.66 -13.38 -5.18
N GLU A 59 -10.23 -12.19 -5.38
CA GLU A 59 -11.58 -12.06 -5.95
C GLU A 59 -11.73 -12.78 -7.30
N PHE A 60 -10.67 -12.77 -8.12
CA PHE A 60 -10.66 -13.43 -9.42
C PHE A 60 -10.57 -14.95 -9.31
N LYS A 61 -10.21 -15.50 -8.14
CA LYS A 61 -10.05 -16.95 -7.91
C LYS A 61 -11.29 -17.61 -7.32
N ARG A 62 -12.37 -16.84 -7.10
CA ARG A 62 -13.62 -17.35 -6.50
C ARG A 62 -14.34 -18.36 -7.40
N TYR A 63 -14.18 -18.25 -8.72
CA TYR A 63 -14.76 -19.14 -9.72
C TYR A 63 -13.87 -19.19 -10.98
N PRO A 64 -13.87 -20.28 -11.76
CA PRO A 64 -13.10 -20.35 -13.00
C PRO A 64 -13.47 -19.24 -13.99
N ASN A 65 -12.49 -18.48 -14.46
CA ASN A 65 -12.67 -17.40 -15.41
C ASN A 65 -11.32 -17.02 -16.07
N PRO A 66 -11.30 -16.26 -17.17
CA PRO A 66 -10.04 -15.90 -17.86
C PRO A 66 -8.99 -15.16 -17.01
N ARG A 67 -9.35 -14.65 -15.83
CA ARG A 67 -8.48 -13.89 -14.91
C ARG A 67 -8.18 -14.63 -13.60
N ASP A 68 -8.60 -15.88 -13.43
CA ASP A 68 -8.41 -16.65 -12.20
C ASP A 68 -6.94 -16.90 -11.81
N HIS A 69 -6.02 -16.79 -12.77
CA HIS A 69 -4.58 -16.79 -12.54
C HIS A 69 -4.05 -15.48 -11.93
N MET A 70 -4.80 -14.37 -12.01
CA MET A 70 -4.40 -13.05 -11.53
C MET A 70 -4.64 -12.88 -10.02
N VAL A 71 -3.96 -11.91 -9.44
CA VAL A 71 -4.19 -11.41 -8.08
C VAL A 71 -4.62 -9.95 -8.20
N ASN A 72 -5.68 -9.55 -7.50
CA ASN A 72 -6.07 -8.15 -7.48
C ASN A 72 -5.02 -7.36 -6.69
N THR A 73 -4.21 -6.55 -7.37
CA THR A 73 -3.23 -5.67 -6.73
C THR A 73 -3.74 -4.24 -6.57
N TRP A 74 -4.83 -3.88 -7.23
CA TRP A 74 -5.42 -2.55 -7.15
C TRP A 74 -6.20 -2.31 -5.86
N GLY A 75 -6.88 -3.33 -5.34
CA GLY A 75 -7.47 -3.29 -4.00
C GLY A 75 -8.85 -2.65 -3.86
N TYR A 76 -9.56 -2.39 -4.96
CA TYR A 76 -10.93 -1.84 -4.94
C TYR A 76 -12.03 -2.88 -4.66
N SER A 77 -11.66 -4.04 -4.10
CA SER A 77 -12.55 -5.10 -3.60
C SER A 77 -12.62 -5.07 -2.06
N THR A 78 -12.87 -3.88 -1.50
CA THR A 78 -12.76 -3.62 -0.05
C THR A 78 -13.66 -4.54 0.77
N ILE A 79 -13.07 -5.20 1.76
CA ILE A 79 -13.75 -6.09 2.73
C ILE A 79 -13.99 -5.34 4.04
N ASN A 80 -13.06 -4.47 4.46
CA ASN A 80 -13.18 -3.72 5.70
C ASN A 80 -12.54 -2.33 5.55
N PHE A 81 -13.23 -1.28 5.99
CA PHE A 81 -12.79 0.12 5.84
C PHE A 81 -11.88 0.63 6.97
N PHE A 82 -11.67 -0.17 8.01
CA PHE A 82 -10.95 0.22 9.22
C PHE A 82 -9.77 -0.69 9.55
N ALA A 83 -9.70 -1.88 8.94
CA ALA A 83 -8.58 -2.80 9.09
C ALA A 83 -7.52 -2.52 8.01
N PRO A 84 -6.28 -2.14 8.37
CA PRO A 84 -5.18 -2.04 7.41
C PRO A 84 -4.90 -3.37 6.74
N MET A 85 -4.47 -3.34 5.48
CA MET A 85 -4.18 -4.52 4.69
C MET A 85 -3.07 -5.35 5.35
N THR A 86 -3.43 -6.53 5.86
CA THR A 86 -2.54 -7.42 6.61
C THR A 86 -1.36 -7.90 5.76
N ARG A 87 -1.59 -8.09 4.46
CA ARG A 87 -0.56 -8.56 3.51
C ARG A 87 0.51 -7.51 3.18
N TYR A 88 0.31 -6.26 3.62
CA TYR A 88 1.33 -5.21 3.55
C TYR A 88 2.17 -5.12 4.84
N ALA A 89 1.93 -5.97 5.84
CA ALA A 89 2.80 -6.09 7.00
C ALA A 89 4.14 -6.76 6.61
N SER A 90 5.23 -6.20 7.11
CA SER A 90 6.56 -6.77 6.94
C SER A 90 6.66 -8.17 7.55
N ALA A 91 7.48 -9.02 6.94
CA ALA A 91 7.75 -10.41 7.36
C ALA A 91 6.50 -11.27 7.62
N GLY A 92 5.34 -10.91 7.06
CA GLY A 92 4.07 -11.58 7.35
C GLY A 92 3.58 -11.39 8.79
N GLY A 93 3.94 -10.29 9.45
CA GLY A 93 3.70 -10.02 10.87
C GLY A 93 2.23 -9.91 11.31
N GLY A 94 1.28 -10.08 10.39
CA GLY A 94 -0.14 -10.15 10.68
C GLY A 94 -0.80 -8.80 10.97
N PRO A 95 -2.07 -8.79 11.42
CA PRO A 95 -2.89 -7.59 11.51
C PRO A 95 -2.38 -6.57 12.53
N LEU A 96 -1.78 -7.03 13.62
CA LEU A 96 -1.19 -6.14 14.63
C LEU A 96 0.03 -5.39 14.07
N ALA A 97 0.89 -6.10 13.32
CA ALA A 97 2.02 -5.48 12.65
C ALA A 97 1.53 -4.49 11.58
N ALA A 98 0.57 -4.86 10.73
CA ALA A 98 -0.02 -3.98 9.72
C ALA A 98 -0.51 -2.64 10.32
N SER A 99 -1.25 -2.70 11.43
CA SER A 99 -1.76 -1.50 12.11
C SER A 99 -0.65 -0.60 12.64
N ARG A 100 0.41 -1.19 13.21
CA ARG A 100 1.57 -0.44 13.72
C ARG A 100 2.39 0.15 12.58
N GLU A 101 2.67 -0.63 11.55
CA GLU A 101 3.56 -0.27 10.46
C GLU A 101 2.95 0.77 9.52
N LEU A 102 1.63 0.70 9.24
CA LEU A 102 0.93 1.76 8.53
C LEU A 102 1.10 3.12 9.25
N LYS A 103 0.94 3.13 10.58
CA LYS A 103 1.15 4.35 11.39
C LYS A 103 2.61 4.81 11.35
N GLN A 104 3.57 3.89 11.33
CA GLN A 104 5.00 4.23 11.21
C GLN A 104 5.29 4.87 9.85
N MET A 105 4.76 4.30 8.78
CA MET A 105 4.91 4.82 7.41
C MET A 105 4.33 6.23 7.28
N VAL A 106 3.09 6.45 7.73
CA VAL A 106 2.46 7.78 7.71
C VAL A 106 3.27 8.79 8.53
N LYS A 107 3.75 8.42 9.73
CA LYS A 107 4.60 9.30 10.55
C LYS A 107 5.93 9.63 9.85
N ALA A 108 6.54 8.66 9.16
CA ALA A 108 7.79 8.87 8.44
C ALA A 108 7.60 9.83 7.25
N LEU A 109 6.52 9.65 6.48
CA LEU A 109 6.13 10.55 5.40
C LEU A 109 5.89 11.98 5.89
N HIS A 110 5.10 12.14 6.95
CA HIS A 110 4.86 13.46 7.56
C HIS A 110 6.15 14.11 8.08
N LYS A 111 7.07 13.33 8.67
CA LYS A 111 8.37 13.84 9.12
C LYS A 111 9.24 14.31 7.95
N ALA A 112 9.08 13.72 6.77
CA ALA A 112 9.74 14.13 5.54
C ALA A 112 9.01 15.29 4.82
N GLY A 113 7.90 15.79 5.35
CA GLY A 113 7.10 16.84 4.74
C GLY A 113 6.23 16.37 3.58
N ILE A 114 5.92 15.08 3.50
CA ILE A 114 5.07 14.48 2.47
C ILE A 114 3.69 14.17 3.06
N GLU A 115 2.64 14.71 2.46
CA GLU A 115 1.24 14.43 2.82
C GLU A 115 0.80 13.04 2.33
N VAL A 116 -0.15 12.43 3.05
CA VAL A 116 -0.66 11.09 2.71
C VAL A 116 -2.16 11.17 2.44
N LEU A 117 -2.53 10.85 1.20
CA LEU A 117 -3.90 10.67 0.76
C LEU A 117 -4.17 9.18 0.58
N THR A 118 -5.39 8.73 0.88
CA THR A 118 -5.79 7.33 0.68
C THR A 118 -6.98 7.24 -0.25
N SER A 119 -6.83 6.50 -1.34
CA SER A 119 -7.96 6.17 -2.18
C SER A 119 -8.78 5.07 -1.52
N SER A 120 -10.08 5.28 -1.46
CA SER A 120 -11.05 4.32 -0.92
C SER A 120 -12.32 4.40 -1.73
N ARG A 121 -12.92 3.25 -2.02
CA ARG A 121 -14.18 3.17 -2.73
C ARG A 121 -15.29 2.78 -1.75
N TYR A 122 -16.13 3.75 -1.39
CA TYR A 122 -17.28 3.55 -0.51
C TYR A 122 -18.56 3.09 -1.23
N GLY A 123 -18.53 2.92 -2.56
CA GLY A 123 -19.71 2.57 -3.37
C GLY A 123 -19.71 1.10 -3.85
N ASN A 124 -20.87 0.44 -3.68
CA ASN A 124 -21.24 -0.98 -3.94
C ASN A 124 -21.10 -1.96 -2.75
N LEU A 125 -21.72 -1.64 -1.61
CA LEU A 125 -22.03 -2.63 -0.56
C LEU A 125 -23.50 -3.09 -0.57
N LEU A 126 -24.26 -2.74 -1.61
CA LEU A 126 -25.64 -3.15 -1.85
C LEU A 126 -25.78 -3.72 -3.26
#